data_AF-A0A2M6UYG4-F1
#
_entry.id   AF-A0A2M6UYG4-F1
#
_cell.length_a   1.000
_cell.length_b   1.000
_cell.length_c   1.000
_cell.angle_alpha   90.00
_cell.angle_beta   90.00
_cell.angle_gamma   90.00
#
_symmetry.space_group_name_H-M   'P 1'
#
loop_
_entity.id
_entity.type
_entity.pdbx_description
1 polymer ?
#
loop_
_entity_poly.entity_id
_entity_poly.type
_entity_poly.pdbx_seq_one_letter_code
_entity_poly.pdbx_strand_id
1 'polypeptide(L)' 'MRKAQGYFVGGRRAFGFDVVDGIKVPNGTEQALIAEMKAKRESGSSLLAIHRWLNEEQGVKLAYSSIRQVLLTS' A
#
# COMPACT_ATOMS: atom_id res chain seq x y z
N MET A 1 -25.66 -1.05 8.08
CA MET A 1 -24.21 -1.01 8.35
C MET A 1 -23.46 -1.57 7.13
N ARG A 2 -22.75 -0.74 6.35
CA ARG A 2 -22.04 -1.21 5.13
C ARG A 2 -20.57 -1.62 5.40
N LYS A 3 -19.93 -1.10 6.46
CA LYS A 3 -18.56 -1.45 6.86
C LYS A 3 -18.36 -2.92 7.28
N ALA A 4 -19.38 -3.54 7.87
CA ALA A 4 -19.29 -4.92 8.38
C ALA A 4 -19.34 -6.00 7.27
N GLN A 5 -19.71 -5.62 6.03
CA GLN A 5 -19.86 -6.51 4.89
C GLN A 5 -18.71 -6.40 3.86
N GLY A 6 -17.62 -5.69 4.21
CA GLY A 6 -16.47 -5.53 3.31
C GLY A 6 -16.66 -4.49 2.19
N TYR A 7 -17.79 -3.81 2.15
CA TYR A 7 -18.04 -2.75 1.16
C TYR A 7 -17.12 -1.54 1.41
N PHE A 8 -16.51 -1.08 0.32
CA PHE A 8 -15.80 0.18 0.22
C PHE A 8 -16.78 1.33 0.44
N VAL A 9 -16.61 2.05 1.55
CA VAL A 9 -17.51 3.14 1.97
C VAL A 9 -17.05 4.54 1.50
N GLY A 10 -16.19 4.60 0.48
CA GLY A 10 -15.71 5.85 -0.12
C GLY A 10 -14.29 6.28 0.32
N GLY A 11 -13.73 7.29 -0.36
CA GLY A 11 -12.38 7.81 -0.16
C GLY A 11 -11.39 7.44 -1.27
N ARG A 12 -10.10 7.69 -1.05
CA ARG A 12 -9.03 7.19 -1.94
C ARG A 12 -8.81 5.70 -1.69
N ARG A 13 -8.65 4.91 -2.76
CA ARG A 13 -8.29 3.49 -2.72
C ARG A 13 -7.04 3.28 -1.85
N ALA A 14 -7.06 2.26 -0.99
CA ALA A 14 -5.88 1.88 -0.22
C ALA A 14 -4.85 1.20 -1.14
N PHE A 15 -3.57 1.57 -1.01
CA PHE A 15 -2.50 0.87 -1.71
C PHE A 15 -2.46 -0.60 -1.26
N GLY A 16 -2.32 -1.53 -2.20
CA GLY A 16 -2.47 -2.97 -1.99
C GLY A 16 -3.87 -3.53 -2.28
N PHE A 17 -4.88 -2.69 -2.58
CA PHE A 17 -6.26 -3.15 -2.77
C PHE A 17 -6.97 -2.43 -3.90
N ASP A 18 -7.54 -3.18 -4.83
CA ASP A 18 -8.50 -2.67 -5.80
C ASP A 18 -9.90 -2.52 -5.20
N VAL A 19 -10.74 -1.71 -5.85
CA VAL A 19 -12.16 -1.63 -5.55
C VAL A 19 -12.91 -2.08 -6.79
N VAL A 20 -13.45 -3.29 -6.73
CA VAL A 20 -14.25 -3.91 -7.81
C VAL A 20 -15.67 -4.06 -7.28
N ASP A 21 -16.65 -3.48 -7.98
CA ASP A 21 -18.07 -3.47 -7.58
C ASP A 21 -18.32 -2.96 -6.14
N GLY A 22 -17.50 -1.99 -5.72
CA GLY A 22 -17.58 -1.43 -4.38
C GLY A 22 -17.06 -2.36 -3.28
N ILE A 23 -16.37 -3.45 -3.62
CA ILE A 23 -15.72 -4.37 -2.68
C ILE A 23 -14.20 -4.19 -2.78
N LYS A 24 -13.52 -4.16 -1.62
CA LYS A 24 -12.06 -4.16 -1.61
C LYS A 24 -11.54 -5.55 -1.99
N VAL A 25 -10.73 -5.62 -3.02
CA VAL A 25 -10.09 -6.86 -3.51
C VAL A 25 -8.58 -6.68 -3.43
N PRO A 26 -7.80 -7.64 -2.92
CA PRO A 26 -6.34 -7.53 -2.89
C PRO A 26 -5.76 -7.34 -4.31
N ASN A 27 -4.89 -6.34 -4.48
CA ASN A 27 -4.13 -6.16 -5.72
C ASN A 27 -2.78 -6.89 -5.58
N GLY A 28 -2.63 -8.02 -6.27
CA GLY A 28 -1.45 -8.89 -6.11
C GLY A 28 -0.11 -8.19 -6.35
N THR A 29 -0.03 -7.33 -7.36
CA THR A 29 1.18 -6.57 -7.68
C THR A 29 1.54 -5.62 -6.54
N GLU A 30 0.58 -4.85 -6.05
CA GLU A 30 0.84 -3.91 -4.96
C GLU A 30 1.05 -4.62 -3.61
N GLN A 31 0.42 -5.76 -3.38
CA GLN A 31 0.67 -6.60 -2.20
C GLN A 31 2.10 -7.15 -2.19
N ALA A 32 2.63 -7.55 -3.35
CA ALA A 32 4.03 -7.95 -3.48
C ALA A 32 4.98 -6.79 -3.14
N LEU A 33 4.68 -5.59 -3.65
CA LEU A 33 5.44 -4.39 -3.31
C LEU A 33 5.37 -4.06 -1.82
N ILE A 34 4.22 -4.22 -1.17
CA ILE A 34 4.09 -4.03 0.29
C ILE A 34 4.99 -5.02 1.05
N ALA A 35 5.03 -6.29 0.62
CA ALA A 35 5.91 -7.29 1.22
C ALA A 35 7.39 -6.91 1.07
N GLU A 36 7.79 -6.43 -0.11
CA GLU A 36 9.16 -5.95 -0.33
C GLU A 36 9.49 -4.68 0.48
N MET A 37 8.54 -3.74 0.60
CA MET A 37 8.70 -2.56 1.46
C MET A 37 8.92 -2.97 2.92
N LYS A 38 8.19 -3.98 3.41
CA LYS A 38 8.37 -4.54 4.76
C LYS A 38 9.74 -5.18 4.92
N ALA A 39 10.14 -6.05 4.00
CA ALA A 39 11.45 -6.71 4.02
C ALA A 39 12.60 -5.69 4.02
N LYS A 40 12.51 -4.65 3.18
CA LYS A 40 13.49 -3.54 3.17
C LYS A 40 13.51 -2.78 4.49
N ARG A 41 12.34 -2.58 5.12
CA ARG A 41 12.26 -1.90 6.42
C ARG A 41 12.91 -2.72 7.53
N GLU A 42 12.65 -4.02 7.55
CA GLU A 42 13.25 -4.99 8.48
C GLU A 42 14.77 -5.11 8.27
N SER A 43 15.25 -4.98 7.03
CA SER A 43 16.68 -4.95 6.71
C SER A 43 17.37 -3.62 7.08
N GLY A 44 16.67 -2.69 7.72
CA GLY A 44 17.21 -1.40 8.18
C GLY A 44 17.07 -0.23 7.19
N SER A 45 16.38 -0.41 6.06
CA SER A 45 16.18 0.68 5.11
C SER A 45 15.34 1.81 5.73
N SER A 46 15.73 3.05 5.45
CA SER A 46 14.95 4.23 5.84
C SER A 46 13.68 4.35 5.02
N LEU A 47 12.66 5.01 5.56
CA LEU A 47 11.43 5.30 4.81
C LEU A 47 11.71 6.11 3.54
N LEU A 48 12.73 6.98 3.57
CA LEU A 48 13.14 7.76 2.39
C LEU A 48 13.75 6.87 1.31
N ALA A 49 14.58 5.90 1.70
CA ALA A 49 15.15 4.93 0.75
C ALA A 49 14.06 4.08 0.10
N ILE A 50 13.10 3.59 0.89
CA ILE A 50 11.94 2.84 0.38
C ILE A 50 11.08 3.70 -0.55
N HIS A 51 10.88 4.99 -0.22
CA HIS A 51 10.15 5.92 -1.07
C HIS A 51 10.82 6.13 -2.43
N ARG A 52 12.15 6.33 -2.45
CA ARG A 52 12.91 6.46 -3.71
C ARG A 52 12.84 5.18 -4.52
N TRP A 53 13.14 4.03 -3.92
CA TRP A 53 13.03 2.73 -4.59
C TRP A 53 11.65 2.53 -5.24
N LEU A 54 10.57 2.83 -4.51
CA LEU A 54 9.21 2.64 -5.03
C LEU A 54 8.88 3.61 -6.19
N ASN A 55 9.27 4.88 -6.08
CA ASN A 55 8.94 5.91 -7.08
C ASN A 55 9.85 5.87 -8.31
N GLU A 56 11.14 5.63 -8.10
CA GLU A 56 12.18 5.77 -9.13
C GLU A 56 12.49 4.43 -9.79
N GLU A 57 12.54 3.33 -9.04
CA GLU A 57 12.88 2.00 -9.60
C GLU A 57 11.64 1.20 -9.98
N GLN A 58 10.59 1.21 -9.15
CA GLN A 58 9.34 0.48 -9.44
C GLN A 58 8.32 1.30 -10.22
N GLY A 59 8.57 2.60 -10.44
CA GLY A 59 7.67 3.50 -11.16
C GLY A 59 6.33 3.78 -10.45
N VAL A 60 6.21 3.39 -9.18
CA VAL A 60 4.97 3.54 -8.39
C VAL A 60 5.00 4.86 -7.63
N LYS A 61 4.18 5.81 -8.09
CA LYS A 61 4.07 7.15 -7.49
C LYS A 61 3.24 7.13 -6.21
N LEU A 62 3.86 6.74 -5.10
CA LEU A 62 3.27 6.73 -3.77
C LEU A 62 3.91 7.81 -2.89
N ALA A 63 3.09 8.63 -2.23
CA ALA A 63 3.56 9.67 -1.34
C ALA A 63 4.24 9.12 -0.09
N TYR A 64 5.22 9.85 0.45
CA TYR A 64 5.95 9.45 1.67
C TYR A 64 5.03 9.17 2.87
N SER A 65 3.99 9.99 3.08
CA SER A 65 3.00 9.79 4.15
C SER A 65 2.20 8.49 3.98
N SER A 66 1.88 8.11 2.75
CA SER A 66 1.18 6.85 2.46
C SER A 66 2.08 5.64 2.70
N ILE A 67 3.38 5.71 2.37
CA ILE A 67 4.35 4.65 2.71
C ILE A 67 4.40 4.44 4.21
N ARG A 68 4.46 5.53 4.99
CA ARG A 68 4.44 5.46 6.45
C ARG A 68 3.17 4.79 6.96
N GLN A 69 1.99 5.11 6.40
CA GLN A 69 0.74 4.45 6.79
C GLN A 69 0.75 2.96 6.44
N VAL A 70 1.17 2.59 5.24
CA VAL A 70 1.24 1.18 4.80
C VAL A 70 2.12 0.35 5.72
N LEU A 71 3.29 0.87 6.12
CA LEU A 71 4.25 0.16 6.97
C LEU A 71 3.89 0.18 8.47
N LEU A 72 3.06 1.12 8.93
CA LEU A 72 2.65 1.21 10.34
C LEU A 72 1.33 0.51 10.66
N THR A 73 0.49 0.25 9.65
CA THR A 73 -0.89 -0.24 9.84
C THR A 73 -1.05 -1.73 9.47
N SER A 74 0.05 -2.43 9.14
CA SER A 74 0.04 -3.77 8.56
C SER A 74 0.90 -4.77 9.33
#